data_AF-A0A067D2C6-F1
#
_entry.id   AF-A0A067D2C6-F1
#
_cell.length_a   1.000
_cell.length_b   1.000
_cell.length_c   1.000
_cell.angle_alpha   90.00
_cell.angle_beta   90.00
_cell.angle_gamma   90.00
#
_symmetry.space_group_name_H-M   'P 1'
#
loop_
_entity.id
_entity.type
_entity.pdbx_description
1 polymer ?
#
loop_
_entity_poly.entity_id
_entity_poly.type
_entity_poly.pdbx_seq_one_letter_code
_entity_poly.pdbx_strand_id
1 'polypeptide(L)'
;MDIVESLFDIQVQDPPEEDFSSIDLTWTKFGTAEHHDEVALIPYARVDSFIIGECSNVECPTRFHIERGRKRSRGSLKEYKDDEYLEYRL
;
A
#
# COMPACT_ATOMS: atom_id res chain seq x y z
N MET A 1 9.33 -5.31 -17.93
CA MET A 1 8.29 -4.36 -17.48
C MET A 1 8.78 -2.98 -17.84
N ASP A 2 7.99 -2.25 -18.61
CA ASP A 2 8.19 -0.82 -18.84
C ASP A 2 8.11 -0.06 -17.50
N ILE A 3 8.89 1.00 -17.38
CA ILE A 3 8.91 1.84 -16.17
C ILE A 3 7.77 2.84 -16.32
N VAL A 4 6.93 2.91 -15.30
CA VAL A 4 5.81 3.84 -15.19
C VAL A 4 6.27 5.05 -14.38
N GLU A 5 6.19 6.25 -14.96
CA GLU A 5 6.65 7.48 -14.31
C GLU A 5 5.52 8.21 -13.55
N SER A 6 4.26 7.76 -13.70
CA SER A 6 3.08 8.42 -13.13
C SER A 6 2.17 7.42 -12.41
N LEU A 7 1.77 7.77 -11.19
CA LEU A 7 0.96 6.90 -10.33
C LEU A 7 -0.44 6.63 -10.92
N PHE A 8 -0.96 7.56 -11.73
CA PHE A 8 -2.26 7.43 -12.40
C PHE A 8 -2.26 6.39 -13.53
N ASP A 9 -1.08 5.99 -14.01
CA ASP A 9 -0.93 4.97 -15.06
C ASP A 9 -0.82 3.56 -14.46
N ILE A 10 -0.75 3.44 -13.13
CA ILE A 10 -0.77 2.16 -12.42
C ILE A 10 -2.22 1.75 -12.17
N GLN A 11 -2.57 0.53 -12.59
CA GLN A 11 -3.89 -0.01 -12.35
C GLN A 11 -4.11 -0.29 -10.85
N VAL A 12 -5.22 0.22 -10.31
CA VAL A 12 -5.70 -0.16 -8.98
C VAL A 12 -6.17 -1.61 -9.01
N GLN A 13 -5.67 -2.41 -8.07
CA GLN A 13 -5.95 -3.83 -7.93
C GLN A 13 -6.79 -4.09 -6.69
N ASP A 14 -7.91 -4.76 -6.85
CA ASP A 14 -8.83 -5.12 -5.77
C ASP A 14 -9.14 -6.63 -5.83
N PRO A 15 -8.23 -7.49 -5.31
CA PRO A 15 -8.46 -8.93 -5.31
C PRO A 15 -9.78 -9.30 -4.62
N PRO A 16 -10.57 -10.24 -5.17
CA PRO A 16 -11.87 -10.60 -4.61
C PRO A 16 -11.79 -11.42 -3.32
N GLU A 17 -10.61 -11.96 -3.00
CA GLU A 17 -10.35 -12.77 -1.80
C GLU A 17 -10.50 -11.93 -0.53
N GLU A 18 -10.87 -12.57 0.59
CA GLU A 18 -11.10 -11.86 1.87
C GLU A 18 -9.80 -11.23 2.39
N ASP A 19 -8.72 -12.01 2.35
CA ASP A 19 -7.33 -11.64 2.56
C ASP A 19 -6.51 -11.98 1.31
N PHE A 20 -5.47 -11.19 1.06
CA PHE A 20 -4.56 -11.37 -0.08
C PHE A 20 -3.17 -10.88 0.32
N SER A 21 -2.17 -11.19 -0.49
CA SER A 21 -0.77 -10.97 -0.18
C SER A 21 0.00 -10.44 -1.39
N SER A 22 1.30 -10.24 -1.24
CA SER A 22 2.20 -9.77 -2.29
C SER A 22 2.17 -10.66 -3.55
N ILE A 23 1.94 -11.96 -3.40
CA ILE A 23 1.90 -12.91 -4.55
C ILE A 23 0.65 -12.75 -5.41
N ASP A 24 -0.41 -12.17 -4.85
CA ASP A 24 -1.71 -12.00 -5.51
C ASP A 24 -1.79 -10.67 -6.27
N LEU A 25 -0.73 -9.85 -6.16
CA LEU A 25 -0.62 -8.55 -6.80
C LEU A 25 0.29 -8.58 -8.02
N THR A 26 -0.08 -7.81 -9.02
CA THR A 26 0.77 -7.50 -10.18
C THR A 26 1.64 -6.30 -9.86
N TRP A 27 2.94 -6.53 -9.77
CA TRP A 27 3.93 -5.50 -9.46
C TRP A 27 4.32 -4.73 -10.72
N THR A 28 4.43 -3.41 -10.59
CA THR A 28 4.81 -2.48 -11.67
C THR A 28 6.06 -1.71 -11.26
N LYS A 29 6.99 -1.53 -12.20
CA LYS A 29 8.16 -0.69 -11.98
C LYS A 29 7.73 0.78 -12.01
N PHE A 30 7.83 1.47 -10.89
CA PHE A 30 7.44 2.87 -10.75
C PHE A 30 8.65 3.74 -10.40
N GLY A 31 8.81 4.85 -11.12
CA GLY A 31 9.90 5.81 -10.91
C GLY A 31 10.53 6.23 -12.23
N THR A 32 11.81 6.57 -12.21
CA THR A 32 12.59 6.97 -13.39
C THR A 32 13.48 5.83 -13.88
N ALA A 33 14.07 5.99 -15.06
CA ALA A 33 15.02 5.02 -15.61
C ALA A 33 16.22 4.73 -14.67
N GLU A 34 16.62 5.73 -13.87
CA GLU A 34 17.75 5.66 -12.95
C GLU A 34 17.35 5.19 -11.55
N HIS A 35 16.13 5.51 -11.12
CA HIS A 35 15.61 5.19 -9.79
C HIS A 35 14.17 4.69 -9.90
N HIS A 36 13.97 3.39 -9.77
CA HIS A 36 12.65 2.77 -9.78
C HIS A 36 12.50 1.75 -8.66
N ASP A 37 11.27 1.61 -8.18
CA ASP A 37 10.84 0.60 -7.22
C ASP A 37 9.76 -0.28 -7.86
N GLU A 38 9.55 -1.46 -7.30
CA GLU A 38 8.40 -2.31 -7.66
C GLU A 38 7.25 -1.96 -6.71
N VAL A 39 6.12 -1.55 -7.28
CA VAL A 39 4.93 -1.14 -6.51
C VAL A 39 3.66 -1.79 -7.06
N ALA A 40 2.68 -1.95 -6.19
CA ALA A 40 1.31 -2.31 -6.54
C ALA A 40 0.34 -1.33 -5.87
N LEU A 41 -0.72 -0.97 -6.59
CA LEU A 41 -1.71 -0.01 -6.11
C LEU A 41 -2.97 -0.76 -5.69
N ILE A 42 -3.40 -0.59 -4.44
CA ILE A 42 -4.62 -1.20 -3.89
C ILE A 42 -5.54 -0.15 -3.27
N PRO A 43 -6.87 -0.38 -3.21
CA PRO A 43 -7.76 0.51 -2.48
C PRO A 43 -7.36 0.58 -1.01
N TYR A 44 -7.30 1.79 -0.46
CA TYR A 44 -6.93 2.01 0.95
C TYR A 44 -7.81 1.20 1.94
N ALA A 45 -9.10 1.02 1.63
CA ALA A 45 -10.01 0.21 2.44
C ALA A 45 -9.55 -1.25 2.59
N ARG A 46 -8.81 -1.79 1.62
CA ARG A 46 -8.32 -3.17 1.56
C ARG A 46 -6.95 -3.38 2.23
N VAL A 47 -6.33 -2.34 2.77
CA VAL A 47 -5.01 -2.44 3.43
C VAL A 47 -5.00 -3.50 4.55
N ASP A 48 -6.09 -3.63 5.31
CA ASP A 48 -6.15 -4.62 6.40
C ASP A 48 -6.20 -6.05 5.84
N SER A 49 -6.98 -6.29 4.77
CA SER A 49 -6.99 -7.57 4.05
C SER A 49 -5.60 -7.96 3.57
N PHE A 50 -4.84 -7.00 3.03
CA PHE A 50 -3.47 -7.22 2.59
C PHE A 50 -2.54 -7.57 3.77
N ILE A 51 -2.58 -6.80 4.85
CA ILE A 51 -1.74 -7.04 6.03
C ILE A 51 -2.02 -8.42 6.64
N ILE A 52 -3.30 -8.82 6.71
CA ILE A 52 -3.71 -10.13 7.24
C ILE A 52 -3.17 -11.26 6.35
N GLY A 53 -3.37 -11.18 5.04
CA GLY A 53 -2.91 -12.21 4.10
C GLY A 53 -1.39 -12.32 4.11
N GLU A 54 -0.68 -11.18 4.07
CA GLU A 54 0.78 -11.14 4.10
C GLU A 54 1.35 -11.67 5.43
N CYS A 55 0.72 -11.39 6.57
CA CYS A 55 1.13 -11.94 7.87
C CYS A 55 0.88 -13.46 7.98
N SER A 56 -0.09 -13.99 7.21
CA SER A 56 -0.44 -15.41 7.21
C SER A 56 0.51 -16.26 6.35
N ASN A 57 1.41 -15.62 5.59
CA ASN A 57 2.39 -16.30 4.77
C ASN A 57 3.45 -17.01 5.64
N VAL A 58 3.39 -18.35 5.65
CA VAL A 58 4.29 -19.20 6.45
C VAL A 58 5.72 -19.24 5.91
N GLU A 59 5.92 -18.95 4.62
CA GLU A 59 7.24 -18.97 3.98
C GLU A 59 8.03 -17.69 4.27
N CYS A 60 7.33 -16.56 4.39
CA CYS A 60 7.91 -15.28 4.73
C CYS A 60 7.00 -14.52 5.71
N PRO A 61 7.08 -14.80 7.03
CA PRO A 61 6.22 -14.16 8.01
C PRO A 61 6.59 -12.68 8.16
N THR A 62 5.93 -11.82 7.39
CA THR A 62 6.12 -10.38 7.45
C THR A 62 5.48 -9.82 8.70
N ARG A 63 6.27 -9.12 9.53
CA ARG A 63 5.77 -8.47 10.74
C ARG A 63 5.62 -6.98 10.50
N PHE A 64 4.41 -6.56 10.16
CA PHE A 64 4.07 -5.15 10.06
C PHE A 64 4.01 -4.53 11.46
N HIS A 65 4.76 -3.44 11.65
CA HIS A 65 4.57 -2.60 12.82
C HIS A 65 3.31 -1.76 12.61
N ILE A 66 2.20 -2.20 13.20
CA ILE A 66 0.96 -1.42 13.22
C ILE A 66 1.09 -0.37 14.32
N GLU A 67 1.46 0.84 13.93
CA GLU A 67 1.42 1.98 14.85
C GLU A 67 -0.03 2.25 15.26
N ARG A 68 -0.32 2.20 16.56
CA ARG A 68 -1.59 2.68 17.11
C ARG A 68 -1.49 4.18 17.39
N GLY A 69 -1.66 5.00 16.37
CA GLY A 69 -1.71 6.46 16.50
C GLY A 69 -3.12 6.99 16.76
N ARG A 70 -3.23 8.21 17.29
CA ARG A 70 -4.51 8.92 17.34
C ARG A 70 -4.93 9.30 15.92
N LYS A 71 -6.12 8.84 15.50
CA LYS A 71 -6.78 9.29 14.25
C LYS A 71 -6.82 10.82 14.22
N ARG A 72 -6.19 11.43 13.21
CA ARG A 72 -6.28 12.88 12.97
C ARG A 72 -7.41 13.15 11.98
N SER A 73 -8.33 14.03 12.33
CA SER A 73 -9.42 14.43 11.44
C SER A 73 -8.86 15.12 10.19
N ARG A 74 -9.37 14.79 9.01
CA ARG A 74 -8.97 15.40 7.73
C ARG A 74 -9.00 16.94 7.81
N GLY A 75 -7.91 17.61 7.45
CA GLY A 75 -7.75 19.06 7.54
C GLY A 75 -7.24 19.60 8.90
N SER A 76 -6.82 18.75 9.84
CA SER A 76 -6.24 19.23 11.12
C SER A 76 -4.79 19.71 10.99
N LEU A 77 -4.11 19.38 9.88
CA LEU A 77 -2.73 19.79 9.61
C LEU A 77 -2.75 21.08 8.78
N LYS A 78 -1.99 22.09 9.21
CA LYS A 78 -1.81 23.34 8.46
C LYS A 78 -1.00 23.14 7.19
N GLU A 79 -0.03 22.22 7.24
CA GLU A 79 0.81 21.77 6.13
C GLU A 79 1.05 20.27 6.33
N TYR A 80 0.99 19.49 5.26
CA TYR A 80 1.34 18.06 5.23
C TYR A 80 1.77 17.68 3.82
N LYS A 81 2.68 16.71 3.71
CA LYS A 81 2.97 16.03 2.44
C LYS A 81 1.94 14.93 2.20
N ASP A 82 1.67 14.56 0.95
CA ASP A 82 0.65 13.55 0.61
C ASP A 82 0.84 12.20 1.35
N ASP A 83 2.06 11.86 1.74
CA ASP A 83 2.44 10.68 2.54
C ASP A 83 2.36 10.88 4.07
N GLU A 84 2.19 12.11 4.56
CA GLU A 84 2.12 12.42 6.01
C GLU A 84 0.71 12.28 6.59
N TYR A 85 -0.32 12.10 5.76
CA TYR A 85 -1.69 11.82 6.22
C TYR A 85 -1.88 10.33 6.50
N LEU A 86 -1.37 9.88 7.66
CA LEU A 86 -1.67 8.55 8.18
C LEU A 86 -3.05 8.55 8.83
N GLU A 87 -4.07 8.06 8.12
CA GLU A 87 -5.31 7.65 8.77
C GLU A 87 -5.04 6.33 9.53
N TYR A 88 -5.13 6.37 10.87
CA TYR A 88 -5.08 5.16 11.68
C TYR A 88 -6.48 4.54 11.74
N ARG A 89 -6.61 3.25 11.43
CA ARG A 89 -7.81 2.45 11.78
C ARG A 89 -7.72 1.98 13.24
N LEU A 90 -8.88 1.83 13.87
CA LEU A 90 -9.08 1.38 15.24
C LEU A 90 -9.17 -0.15 15.28
#